data_AF-A0A965CUU7-F1
#
_entry.id   AF-A0A965CUU7-F1
#
_cell.length_a   1.000
_cell.length_b   1.000
_cell.length_c   1.000
_cell.angle_alpha   90.00
_cell.angle_beta   90.00
_cell.angle_gamma   90.00
#
_symmetry.space_group_name_H-M   'P 1'
#
loop_
_entity.id
_entity.type
_entity.pdbx_description
1 polymer ?
#
loop_
_entity_poly.entity_id
_entity_poly.type
_entity_poly.pdbx_seq_one_letter_code
_entity_poly.pdbx_strand_id
1 'polypeptide(L)' 'GILAPAGTPRAVIARLNDVLRKAVAQPEARERFAQQGYEIVGSAPEQFGSWIRSESDKWGKIIRERGITAE' A
#
# COMPACT_ATOMS: atom_id res chain seq x y z
N GLY A 1 -0.46 -2.74 -1.73
CA GLY A 1 0.10 -1.53 -2.36
C GLY A 1 1.37 -1.88 -3.11
N ILE A 2 2.06 -0.89 -3.68
CA ILE A 2 3.30 -1.08 -4.46
C ILE A 2 4.47 -0.42 -3.72
N LEU A 3 5.61 -1.11 -3.68
CA LEU A 3 6.84 -0.65 -3.03
C LEU A 3 7.96 -0.53 -4.07
N ALA A 4 8.93 0.34 -3.81
CA ALA A 4 10.13 0.54 -4.62
C ALA A 4 11.38 0.51 -3.73
N PRO A 5 12.58 0.26 -4.27
CA PRO A 5 13.81 0.24 -3.49
C PRO A 5 14.04 1.53 -2.68
N ALA A 6 14.69 1.39 -1.53
CA ALA A 6 15.10 2.54 -0.73
C ALA A 6 16.00 3.47 -1.55
N GLY A 7 15.78 4.78 -1.42
CA GLY A 7 16.52 5.79 -2.19
C GLY A 7 16.01 6.03 -3.61
N THR A 8 14.92 5.37 -4.04
CA THR A 8 14.28 5.69 -5.34
C THR A 8 13.95 7.19 -5.40
N PRO A 9 14.37 7.92 -6.46
CA PRO A 9 14.17 9.35 -6.55
C PRO A 9 12.70 9.76 -6.46
N ARG A 10 12.46 10.89 -5.78
CA ARG A 10 11.12 11.43 -5.53
C ARG A 10 10.27 11.58 -6.80
N ALA A 11 10.89 12.04 -7.89
CA ALA A 11 10.22 12.23 -9.18
C ALA A 11 9.74 10.90 -9.79
N VAL A 12 10.49 9.82 -9.61
CA VAL A 12 10.10 8.47 -10.08
C VAL A 12 8.90 7.97 -9.28
N ILE A 13 8.92 8.12 -7.95
CA ILE A 13 7.79 7.77 -7.08
C ILE A 13 6.54 8.54 -7.46
N ALA A 14 6.65 9.85 -7.70
CA ALA A 14 5.54 10.69 -8.11
C ALA A 14 4.93 10.22 -9.44
N ARG A 15 5.77 9.94 -10.44
CA ARG A 15 5.32 9.42 -11.73
C ARG A 15 4.64 8.05 -11.61
N LEU A 16 5.21 7.13 -10.83
CA LEU A 16 4.61 5.81 -10.60
C LEU A 16 3.25 5.92 -9.92
N ASN A 17 3.11 6.79 -8.90
CA ASN A 17 1.83 6.99 -8.23
C ASN A 17 0.76 7.54 -9.18
N ASP A 18 1.10 8.53 -10.01
CA ASP A 18 0.17 9.09 -10.99
C ASP A 18 -0.33 8.03 -11.99
N VAL A 19 0.60 7.25 -12.57
CA VAL A 19 0.24 6.17 -13.51
C VAL A 19 -0.63 5.11 -12.84
N LEU A 20 -0.28 4.67 -11.63
CA LEU A 20 -1.06 3.68 -10.89
C LEU A 20 -2.46 4.19 -10.56
N ARG A 21 -2.59 5.44 -10.11
CA ARG A 21 -3.90 6.06 -9.82
C ARG A 21 -4.79 6.10 -11.05
N LYS A 22 -4.22 6.44 -12.21
CA LYS A 22 -4.96 6.43 -13.49
C LYS A 22 -5.38 5.03 -13.90
N ALA A 23 -4.49 4.04 -13.76
CA ALA A 23 -4.78 2.65 -14.11
C ALA A 23 -5.94 2.09 -13.27
N VAL A 24 -5.91 2.25 -11.94
CA VAL A 24 -6.97 1.74 -11.06
C VAL A 24 -8.26 2.58 -11.12
N ALA A 25 -8.22 3.78 -11.72
CA ALA A 25 -9.41 4.58 -11.95
C ALA A 25 -10.22 4.13 -13.17
N GLN A 26 -9.66 3.28 -14.04
CA GLN A 26 -10.36 2.77 -15.21
C GLN A 26 -11.57 1.92 -14.80
N PRO A 27 -12.74 2.05 -15.45
CA PRO A 27 -13.95 1.32 -15.07
C PRO A 27 -13.75 -0.20 -15.01
N GLU A 28 -13.09 -0.77 -16.02
CA GLU A 28 -12.79 -2.22 -16.09
C GLU A 28 -11.90 -2.67 -14.92
N ALA A 29 -10.90 -1.86 -14.55
CA ALA A 29 -10.04 -2.17 -13.40
C ALA A 29 -10.85 -2.12 -12.10
N ARG A 30 -11.66 -1.07 -11.90
CA ARG A 30 -12.52 -0.93 -10.72
C ARG A 30 -13.48 -2.09 -10.56
N GLU A 31 -14.12 -2.50 -11.65
CA GLU A 31 -15.04 -3.62 -11.67
C GLU A 31 -14.32 -4.93 -11.31
N ARG A 32 -13.18 -5.21 -11.92
CA ARG A 32 -12.39 -6.42 -11.61
C ARG A 32 -11.92 -6.47 -10.16
N PHE A 33 -11.50 -5.34 -9.59
CA PHE A 33 -11.12 -5.28 -8.18
C PHE A 33 -12.33 -5.48 -7.27
N ALA A 34 -13.47 -4.85 -7.58
CA ALA A 34 -14.70 -5.00 -6.81
C ALA A 34 -15.24 -6.44 -6.83
N GLN A 35 -15.18 -7.12 -7.99
CA GLN A 35 -15.58 -8.53 -8.12
C GLN A 35 -14.73 -9.47 -7.26
N GLN A 36 -13.48 -9.10 -6.96
CA GLN A 36 -12.59 -9.84 -6.07
C GLN A 36 -12.73 -9.43 -4.60
N GLY A 37 -13.66 -8.51 -4.27
CA GLY A 37 -13.86 -7.99 -2.92
C GLY A 37 -12.84 -6.94 -2.48
N TYR A 38 -12.07 -6.37 -3.41
CA TYR A 38 -11.10 -5.32 -3.10
C TYR A 38 -11.73 -3.92 -3.15
N GLU A 39 -11.33 -3.09 -2.18
CA GLU A 39 -11.57 -1.65 -2.19
C GLU A 39 -10.30 -0.90 -2.65
N ILE A 40 -10.47 0.05 -3.56
CA ILE A 40 -9.36 0.88 -4.08
C ILE A 40 -9.24 2.15 -3.23
N VAL A 41 -8.18 2.24 -2.43
CA VAL A 41 -7.93 3.36 -1.50
C VAL A 41 -7.19 4.54 -2.16
N GLY A 42 -6.39 4.31 -3.21
CA GLY A 42 -5.83 5.38 -4.07
C GLY A 42 -5.05 6.50 -3.36
N SER A 43 -4.25 6.18 -2.33
CA SER A 43 -3.58 7.16 -1.47
C SER A 43 -2.33 7.82 -2.07
N ALA A 44 -1.91 8.94 -1.44
CA ALA A 44 -0.61 9.55 -1.72
C ALA A 44 0.54 8.66 -1.19
N PRO A 45 1.75 8.71 -1.80
CA PRO A 45 2.87 7.86 -1.38
C PRO A 45 3.25 8.03 0.11
N GLU A 46 3.17 9.25 0.63
CA GLU A 46 3.50 9.56 2.04
C GLU A 46 2.47 8.94 2.97
N GLN A 47 1.20 9.04 2.60
CA GLN A 47 0.11 8.48 3.36
C GLN A 47 0.21 6.96 3.42
N PHE A 48 0.52 6.30 2.30
CA PHE A 48 0.76 4.86 2.27
C PHE A 48 1.97 4.47 3.12
N GLY A 49 3.07 5.21 3.03
CA GLY A 49 4.25 4.98 3.87
C GLY A 49 3.97 5.16 5.37
N SER A 50 3.16 6.15 5.76
CA SER A 50 2.73 6.33 7.15
C SER A 50 1.83 5.20 7.63
N TRP A 51 0.91 4.73 6.78
CA TRP A 51 0.05 3.60 7.10
C TRP A 51 0.83 2.29 7.33
N ILE A 52 1.84 2.01 6.49
CA ILE A 52 2.72 0.85 6.69
C ILE A 52 3.39 0.93 8.06
N ARG A 53 3.97 2.09 8.42
CA ARG A 53 4.61 2.27 9.73
C ARG A 53 3.63 2.00 10.88
N SER A 54 2.44 2.59 10.83
CA SER A 54 1.44 2.41 11.89
C SER A 54 0.99 0.96 12.03
N GLU A 55 0.78 0.25 10.92
CA GLU A 55 0.39 -1.16 10.96
C GLU A 55 1.55 -2.05 11.45
N SER A 56 2.78 -1.79 11.02
CA SER A 56 3.97 -2.50 11.52
C SER A 56 4.15 -2.31 13.03
N ASP A 57 3.97 -1.09 13.53
CA ASP A 57 4.08 -0.80 14.97
C ASP A 57 2.99 -1.54 15.76
N LYS A 58 1.74 -1.43 15.30
CA LYS A 58 0.57 -2.07 15.92
C LYS A 58 0.73 -3.59 15.98
N TRP A 59 0.98 -4.23 14.85
CA TRP A 59 1.07 -5.69 14.78
C TRP A 59 2.34 -6.20 15.43
N GLY A 60 3.47 -5.51 15.26
CA GLY A 60 4.72 -5.86 15.92
C GLY A 60 4.60 -5.84 17.45
N LYS A 61 3.86 -4.89 18.02
CA LYS A 61 3.55 -4.87 19.46
C LYS A 61 2.76 -6.12 19.87
N ILE A 62 1.65 -6.41 19.19
CA ILE A 62 0.79 -7.57 19.50
C ILE A 62 1.58 -8.88 19.42
N ILE A 63 2.40 -9.04 18.39
CA ILE A 63 3.23 -10.23 18.18
C ILE A 63 4.17 -10.46 19.37
N ARG A 64 4.91 -9.43 19.78
CA ARG A 64 5.85 -9.50 20.91
C ARG A 64 5.14 -9.77 22.23
N GLU A 65 4.03 -9.10 22.48
CA GLU A 65 3.26 -9.25 23.72
C GLU A 65 2.66 -10.64 23.88
N ARG A 66 2.29 -11.29 22.77
CA ARG A 66 1.64 -12.61 22.76
C ARG A 66 2.60 -13.76 22.49
N GLY A 67 3.89 -13.49 22.34
CA GLY A 67 4.89 -14.51 22.00
C GLY A 67 4.58 -15.23 20.69
N ILE A 68 3.94 -14.56 19.73
CA ILE A 68 3.60 -15.14 18.43
C ILE A 68 4.89 -15.25 17.61
N THR A 69 5.20 -16.45 17.13
CA THR A 69 6.33 -16.71 16.24
C THR A 69 5.83 -17.07 14.85
N ALA A 70 6.61 -16.71 13.83
CA ALA A 70 6.47 -17.30 12.50
C ALA A 70 7.34 -18.56 12.51
N GLU A 71 6.76 -19.69 12.88
CA GLU A 71 7.36 -21.00 12.59
C GLU A 71 7.05 -21.40 11.14
#